data_AF-A0A357MPX5-F1
#
_entry.id   AF-A0A357MPX5-F1
#
_cell.length_a   1.000
_cell.length_b   1.000
_cell.length_c   1.000
_cell.angle_alpha   90.00
_cell.angle_beta   90.00
_cell.angle_gamma   90.00
#
_symmetry.space_group_name_H-M   'P 1'
#
loop_
_entity.id
_entity.type
_entity.pdbx_description
1 polymer ?
#
loop_
_entity_poly.entity_id
_entity_poly.type
_entity_poly.pdbx_seq_one_letter_code
_entity_poly.pdbx_strand_id
1 'polypeptide(L)'
;MNFEVASPYGLHVGQVELDMAYIQSLSSQLLKELTNALNVYHKTSYGLRYWHIILGNWLKNYIRVIYNRYFTLEQAMANYTISRTAVFNYENYSLASYDCASFNRMSNESVWNNIIYGKILYFWNYKDVDFLAYPGQTLANLTSRCNVSFGHRVKQLVINIWNNVFHRKQDAFIINSYLPKKEELKLQLLLKQIPQ
;
A
#
# COMPACT_ATOMS: atom_id res chain seq x y z
N MET A 1 -1.37 -30.54 14.57
CA MET A 1 -2.34 -29.58 15.14
C MET A 1 -3.59 -29.66 14.30
N ASN A 2 -4.76 -29.95 14.89
CA ASN A 2 -6.04 -29.85 14.20
C ASN A 2 -6.50 -28.39 14.32
N PHE A 3 -6.61 -27.71 13.19
CA PHE A 3 -7.17 -26.35 13.12
C PHE A 3 -8.20 -26.31 12.01
N GLU A 4 -9.26 -25.55 12.24
CA GLU A 4 -10.24 -25.23 11.20
C GLU A 4 -9.85 -23.90 10.55
N VAL A 5 -9.95 -23.83 9.22
CA VAL A 5 -9.65 -22.62 8.45
C VAL A 5 -10.95 -22.04 7.94
N ALA A 6 -11.26 -20.82 8.38
CA ALA A 6 -12.42 -20.09 7.87
C ALA A 6 -12.29 -19.84 6.36
N SER A 7 -13.40 -19.99 5.64
CA SER A 7 -13.44 -19.67 4.21
C SER A 7 -13.16 -18.18 3.96
N PRO A 8 -12.43 -17.81 2.90
CA PRO A 8 -12.13 -16.41 2.61
C PRO A 8 -13.39 -15.66 2.15
N TYR A 9 -13.44 -14.36 2.47
CA TYR A 9 -14.52 -13.47 2.03
C TYR A 9 -14.39 -13.09 0.55
N GLY A 10 -15.53 -12.92 -0.12
CA GLY A 10 -15.62 -12.27 -1.44
C GLY A 10 -15.24 -13.14 -2.64
N LEU A 11 -15.40 -14.47 -2.55
CA LEU A 11 -15.12 -15.39 -3.68
C LEU A 11 -16.22 -15.44 -4.74
N HIS A 12 -17.43 -14.95 -4.45
CA HIS A 12 -18.56 -14.99 -5.38
C HIS A 12 -18.51 -13.80 -6.35
N VAL A 13 -18.52 -14.09 -7.67
CA VAL A 13 -18.34 -13.07 -8.73
C VAL A 13 -19.32 -11.90 -8.59
N GLY A 14 -20.59 -12.16 -8.30
CA GLY A 14 -21.59 -11.10 -8.11
C GLY A 14 -21.32 -10.20 -6.90
N GLN A 15 -20.73 -10.74 -5.83
CA GLN A 15 -20.36 -9.97 -4.64
C GLN A 15 -19.19 -9.03 -4.94
N VAL A 16 -18.22 -9.48 -5.76
CA VAL A 16 -17.03 -8.69 -6.12
C VAL A 16 -17.42 -7.38 -6.80
N GLU A 17 -18.39 -7.40 -7.72
CA GLU A 17 -18.83 -6.20 -8.42
C GLU A 17 -19.50 -5.19 -7.47
N LEU A 18 -20.36 -5.68 -6.57
CA LEU A 18 -21.03 -4.87 -5.56
C LEU A 18 -20.02 -4.25 -4.59
N ASP A 19 -19.07 -5.05 -4.09
CA ASP A 19 -18.02 -4.59 -3.19
C ASP A 19 -17.16 -3.52 -3.86
N MET A 20 -16.77 -3.72 -5.11
CA MET A 20 -15.93 -2.78 -5.86
C MET A 20 -16.66 -1.46 -6.12
N ALA A 21 -17.96 -1.50 -6.39
CA ALA A 21 -18.80 -0.30 -6.52
C ALA A 21 -18.89 0.45 -5.18
N TYR A 22 -19.11 -0.26 -4.07
CA TYR A 22 -19.15 0.33 -2.73
C TYR A 22 -17.81 0.99 -2.38
N ILE A 23 -16.69 0.27 -2.56
CA ILE A 23 -15.33 0.76 -2.30
C ILE A 23 -15.06 2.02 -3.14
N GLN A 24 -15.46 2.04 -4.41
CA GLN A 24 -15.28 3.20 -5.28
C GLN A 24 -16.04 4.43 -4.77
N SER A 25 -17.30 4.24 -4.35
CA SER A 25 -18.13 5.30 -3.77
C SER A 25 -17.49 5.85 -2.48
N LEU A 26 -17.16 4.96 -1.54
CA LEU A 26 -16.57 5.31 -0.25
C LEU A 26 -15.22 6.03 -0.43
N SER A 27 -14.37 5.54 -1.33
CA SER A 27 -13.09 6.18 -1.66
C SER A 27 -13.28 7.60 -2.18
N SER A 28 -14.30 7.81 -3.01
CA SER A 28 -14.58 9.12 -3.59
C SER A 28 -15.12 10.12 -2.57
N GLN A 29 -15.89 9.65 -1.59
CA GLN A 29 -16.37 10.45 -0.46
C GLN A 29 -15.21 10.82 0.46
N LEU A 30 -14.45 9.83 0.94
CA LEU A 30 -13.31 10.05 1.83
C LEU A 30 -12.24 10.94 1.20
N LEU A 31 -12.01 10.85 -0.11
CA LEU A 31 -11.06 11.74 -0.79
C LEU A 31 -11.46 13.21 -0.72
N LYS A 32 -12.76 13.53 -0.75
CA LYS A 32 -13.25 14.90 -0.61
C LYS A 32 -12.99 15.43 0.81
N GLU A 33 -13.26 14.62 1.82
CA GLU A 33 -13.01 14.97 3.21
C GLU A 33 -11.50 15.15 3.47
N LEU A 34 -10.69 14.22 2.97
CA LEU A 34 -9.23 14.29 3.05
C LEU A 34 -8.67 15.51 2.32
N THR A 35 -9.22 15.88 1.17
CA THR A 35 -8.82 17.11 0.46
C THR A 35 -8.95 18.33 1.36
N ASN A 36 -10.08 18.45 2.08
CA ASN A 36 -10.30 19.56 2.99
C ASN A 36 -9.32 19.52 4.17
N ALA A 37 -9.18 18.35 4.80
CA ALA A 37 -8.28 18.17 5.94
C ALA A 37 -6.81 18.45 5.58
N LEU A 38 -6.35 17.99 4.42
CA LEU A 38 -4.98 18.15 3.96
C LEU A 38 -4.68 19.59 3.56
N ASN A 39 -5.62 20.28 2.90
CA ASN A 39 -5.48 21.71 2.62
C ASN A 39 -5.32 22.53 3.91
N VAL A 40 -6.12 22.22 4.95
CA VAL A 40 -5.99 22.85 6.27
C VAL A 40 -4.62 22.55 6.89
N TYR A 41 -4.23 21.28 6.93
CA TYR A 41 -2.97 20.86 7.55
C TYR A 41 -1.73 21.44 6.85
N HIS A 42 -1.71 21.42 5.52
CA HIS A 42 -0.58 21.91 4.72
C HIS A 42 -0.64 23.41 4.45
N LYS A 43 -1.70 24.11 4.88
CA LYS A 43 -1.96 25.53 4.59
C LYS A 43 -1.94 25.81 3.08
N THR A 44 -2.59 24.93 2.31
CA THR A 44 -2.72 25.03 0.85
C THR A 44 -4.19 25.08 0.45
N SER A 45 -4.46 25.34 -0.82
CA SER A 45 -5.82 25.43 -1.37
C SER A 45 -5.94 24.64 -2.68
N TYR A 46 -5.35 23.44 -2.72
CA TYR A 46 -5.38 22.61 -3.92
C TYR A 46 -6.74 21.92 -4.08
N GLY A 47 -7.20 21.81 -5.33
CA GLY A 47 -8.49 21.18 -5.65
C GLY A 47 -8.48 19.65 -5.54
N LEU A 48 -9.67 19.05 -5.56
CA LEU A 48 -9.86 17.59 -5.47
C LEU A 48 -9.02 16.80 -6.48
N ARG A 49 -8.91 17.28 -7.73
CA ARG A 49 -8.12 16.61 -8.78
C ARG A 49 -6.65 16.47 -8.39
N TYR A 50 -6.06 17.47 -7.74
CA TYR A 50 -4.67 17.43 -7.30
C TYR A 50 -4.47 16.31 -6.27
N TRP A 51 -5.32 16.29 -5.23
CA TRP A 51 -5.26 15.24 -4.20
C TRP A 51 -5.63 13.86 -4.75
N HIS A 52 -6.50 13.78 -5.74
CA HIS A 52 -6.79 12.53 -6.43
C HIS A 52 -5.57 11.94 -7.13
N ILE A 53 -4.77 12.78 -7.80
CA ILE A 53 -3.54 12.34 -8.48
C ILE A 53 -2.53 11.81 -7.44
N ILE A 54 -2.41 12.46 -6.29
CA ILE A 54 -1.42 12.09 -5.27
C ILE A 54 -1.88 10.87 -4.46
N LEU A 55 -3.13 10.86 -3.99
CA LEU A 55 -3.60 9.91 -2.98
C LEU A 55 -4.69 8.97 -3.48
N GLY A 56 -5.34 9.25 -4.62
CA GLY A 56 -6.55 8.55 -5.04
C GLY A 56 -6.36 7.03 -5.16
N ASN A 57 -5.30 6.60 -5.85
CA ASN A 57 -4.99 5.17 -6.00
C ASN A 57 -4.60 4.52 -4.66
N TRP A 58 -3.80 5.22 -3.84
CA TRP A 58 -3.41 4.71 -2.52
C TRP A 58 -4.64 4.53 -1.62
N LEU A 59 -5.51 5.53 -1.55
CA LEU A 59 -6.72 5.53 -0.72
C LEU A 59 -7.67 4.40 -1.13
N LYS A 60 -7.90 4.22 -2.44
CA LYS A 60 -8.74 3.13 -2.93
C LYS A 60 -8.20 1.75 -2.53
N ASN A 61 -6.89 1.55 -2.67
CA ASN A 61 -6.25 0.29 -2.25
C ASN A 61 -6.33 0.08 -0.74
N TYR A 62 -6.11 1.15 0.04
CA TYR A 62 -6.26 1.11 1.49
C TYR A 62 -7.67 0.68 1.90
N ILE A 63 -8.70 1.36 1.37
CA ILE A 63 -10.11 1.06 1.67
C ILE A 63 -10.46 -0.37 1.27
N ARG A 64 -10.01 -0.84 0.09
CA ARG A 64 -10.23 -2.22 -0.35
C ARG A 64 -9.66 -3.24 0.64
N VAL A 65 -8.45 -3.01 1.16
CA VAL A 65 -7.83 -3.90 2.14
C VAL A 65 -8.65 -3.88 3.44
N ILE A 66 -8.95 -2.70 3.99
CA ILE A 66 -9.71 -2.59 5.24
C ILE A 66 -11.11 -3.20 5.10
N TYR A 67 -11.81 -2.93 3.99
CA TYR A 67 -13.11 -3.53 3.67
C TYR A 67 -13.03 -5.06 3.72
N ASN A 68 -12.06 -5.65 3.03
CA ASN A 68 -11.90 -7.10 3.04
C ASN A 68 -11.64 -7.64 4.46
N ARG A 69 -10.80 -6.98 5.27
CA ARG A 69 -10.55 -7.43 6.67
C ARG A 69 -11.80 -7.32 7.54
N TYR A 70 -12.55 -6.24 7.41
CA TYR A 70 -13.81 -6.05 8.12
C TYR A 70 -14.77 -7.20 7.84
N PHE A 71 -15.08 -7.45 6.57
CA PHE A 71 -16.06 -8.45 6.20
C PHE A 71 -15.56 -9.90 6.35
N THR A 72 -14.25 -10.13 6.24
CA THR A 72 -13.66 -11.44 6.59
C THR A 72 -13.90 -11.77 8.05
N LEU A 73 -13.66 -10.80 8.94
CA LEU A 73 -13.85 -10.99 10.37
C LEU A 73 -15.35 -11.11 10.72
N GLU A 74 -16.21 -10.33 10.06
CA GLU A 74 -17.67 -10.41 10.22
C GLU A 74 -18.19 -11.80 9.81
N GLN A 75 -17.78 -12.30 8.64
CA GLN A 75 -18.13 -13.64 8.17
C GLN A 75 -17.63 -14.72 9.13
N ALA A 76 -16.43 -14.60 9.68
CA ALA A 76 -15.90 -15.56 10.65
C ALA A 76 -16.71 -15.57 11.94
N MET A 77 -17.07 -14.40 12.48
CA MET A 77 -17.91 -14.28 13.68
C MET A 77 -19.33 -14.81 13.47
N ALA A 78 -19.87 -14.69 12.25
CA ALA A 78 -21.19 -15.22 11.92
C ALA A 78 -21.22 -16.76 11.79
N ASN A 79 -20.14 -17.35 11.25
CA ASN A 79 -20.10 -18.78 10.94
C ASN A 79 -19.51 -19.63 12.05
N TYR A 80 -18.81 -19.03 13.02
CA TYR A 80 -18.08 -19.73 14.06
C TYR A 80 -18.38 -19.15 15.44
N THR A 81 -18.55 -20.02 16.44
CA THR A 81 -18.61 -19.59 17.83
C THR A 81 -17.19 -19.31 18.33
N ILE A 82 -16.80 -18.04 18.33
CA ILE A 82 -15.48 -17.61 18.78
C ILE A 82 -15.58 -17.25 20.27
N SER A 83 -14.86 -17.97 21.13
CA SER A 83 -14.85 -17.69 22.56
C SER A 83 -13.84 -16.60 22.94
N ARG A 84 -12.65 -16.62 22.32
CA ARG A 84 -11.54 -15.71 22.61
C ARG A 84 -10.70 -15.50 21.38
N THR A 85 -10.02 -14.36 21.32
CA THR A 85 -9.01 -14.07 20.30
C THR A 85 -7.81 -13.38 20.91
N ALA A 86 -6.65 -13.54 20.27
CA ALA A 86 -5.41 -12.96 20.74
C ALA A 86 -4.96 -11.82 19.81
N VAL A 87 -4.73 -10.64 20.37
CA VAL A 87 -4.33 -9.44 19.63
C VAL A 87 -3.01 -8.92 20.16
N PHE A 88 -2.06 -8.59 19.28
CA PHE A 88 -0.81 -7.98 19.69
C PHE A 88 -1.04 -6.58 20.27
N ASN A 89 -0.40 -6.27 21.40
CA ASN A 89 -0.31 -4.91 21.90
C ASN A 89 0.47 -4.04 20.88
N TYR A 90 -0.18 -3.02 20.36
CA TYR A 90 0.30 -2.20 19.25
C TYR A 90 0.62 -0.75 19.64
N GLU A 91 0.73 -0.42 20.93
CA GLU A 91 1.08 0.94 21.38
C GLU A 91 2.31 1.52 20.66
N ASN A 92 3.29 0.67 20.35
CA ASN A 92 4.53 1.05 19.66
C ASN A 92 4.60 0.60 18.18
N TYR A 93 3.50 0.11 17.59
CA TYR A 93 3.47 -0.35 16.20
C TYR A 93 2.72 0.64 15.30
N SER A 94 3.40 1.16 14.28
CA SER A 94 2.79 2.01 13.26
C SER A 94 2.14 1.18 12.17
N LEU A 95 0.82 1.31 12.02
CA LEU A 95 0.09 0.78 10.86
C LEU A 95 0.32 1.60 9.59
N ALA A 96 0.86 2.82 9.72
CA ALA A 96 1.18 3.67 8.58
C ALA A 96 2.44 3.16 7.88
N SER A 97 2.35 3.04 6.56
CA SER A 97 3.44 2.68 5.66
C SER A 97 4.07 3.92 5.02
N TYR A 98 5.35 3.85 4.66
CA TYR A 98 6.05 4.94 3.98
C TYR A 98 5.53 5.21 2.56
N ASP A 99 5.24 4.15 1.80
CA ASP A 99 4.75 4.25 0.43
C ASP A 99 3.76 3.13 0.08
N CYS A 100 3.20 3.18 -1.12
CA CYS A 100 2.24 2.20 -1.64
C CYS A 100 2.81 0.77 -1.71
N ALA A 101 4.09 0.60 -2.01
CA ALA A 101 4.71 -0.71 -2.12
C ALA A 101 4.94 -1.33 -0.74
N SER A 102 5.39 -0.53 0.23
CA SER A 102 5.44 -0.91 1.64
C SER A 102 4.06 -1.27 2.17
N PHE A 103 3.03 -0.47 1.86
CA PHE A 103 1.65 -0.79 2.24
C PHE A 103 1.22 -2.16 1.72
N ASN A 104 1.39 -2.40 0.42
CA ASN A 104 1.01 -3.67 -0.21
C ASN A 104 1.73 -4.85 0.44
N ARG A 105 3.01 -4.70 0.80
CA ARG A 105 3.75 -5.73 1.53
C ARG A 105 3.19 -5.95 2.94
N MET A 106 3.08 -4.88 3.72
CA MET A 106 2.61 -4.92 5.11
C MET A 106 1.20 -5.50 5.22
N SER A 107 0.30 -5.20 4.27
CA SER A 107 -1.07 -5.74 4.25
C SER A 107 -1.15 -7.27 4.13
N ASN A 108 -0.06 -7.91 3.71
CA ASN A 108 0.07 -9.38 3.65
C ASN A 108 0.75 -9.97 4.89
N GLU A 109 1.28 -9.15 5.79
CA GLU A 109 1.97 -9.62 7.00
C GLU A 109 0.96 -9.96 8.11
N SER A 110 1.20 -11.07 8.82
CA SER A 110 0.29 -11.57 9.86
C SER A 110 0.15 -10.60 11.03
N VAL A 111 1.24 -9.94 11.44
CA VAL A 111 1.25 -8.96 12.54
C VAL A 111 0.35 -7.77 12.20
N TRP A 112 0.55 -7.17 11.03
CA TRP A 112 -0.25 -6.02 10.60
C TRP A 112 -1.73 -6.38 10.53
N ASN A 113 -2.05 -7.54 9.95
CA ASN A 113 -3.42 -8.04 9.87
C ASN A 113 -4.03 -8.31 11.25
N ASN A 114 -3.30 -8.92 12.17
CA ASN A 114 -3.75 -9.16 13.54
C ASN A 114 -4.09 -7.84 14.26
N ILE A 115 -3.25 -6.82 14.14
CA ILE A 115 -3.49 -5.51 14.75
C ILE A 115 -4.74 -4.84 14.13
N ILE A 116 -4.92 -4.93 12.81
CA ILE A 116 -6.11 -4.40 12.14
C ILE A 116 -7.38 -5.12 12.61
N TYR A 117 -7.36 -6.46 12.70
CA TYR A 117 -8.48 -7.20 13.27
C TYR A 117 -8.76 -6.77 14.71
N GLY A 118 -7.72 -6.57 15.53
CA GLY A 118 -7.86 -6.03 16.88
C GLY A 118 -8.53 -4.66 16.92
N LYS A 119 -8.21 -3.76 15.99
CA LYS A 119 -8.87 -2.45 15.86
C LYS A 119 -10.33 -2.56 15.43
N ILE A 120 -10.66 -3.49 14.53
CA ILE A 120 -12.05 -3.73 14.11
C ILE A 120 -12.87 -4.29 15.29
N LEU A 121 -12.32 -5.24 16.04
CA LEU A 121 -12.96 -5.79 17.24
C LEU A 121 -13.20 -4.72 18.30
N TYR A 122 -12.22 -3.84 18.51
CA TYR A 122 -12.36 -2.70 19.40
C TYR A 122 -13.48 -1.76 18.94
N PHE A 123 -13.56 -1.47 17.64
CA PHE A 123 -14.65 -0.67 17.06
C PHE A 123 -16.03 -1.31 17.27
N TRP A 124 -16.13 -2.64 17.24
CA TRP A 124 -17.36 -3.38 17.55
C TRP A 124 -17.64 -3.55 19.06
N ASN A 125 -16.79 -3.03 19.94
CA ASN A 125 -16.85 -3.25 21.38
C ASN A 125 -16.82 -4.75 21.79
N TYR A 126 -16.11 -5.59 21.03
CA TYR A 126 -15.92 -7.00 21.36
C TYR A 126 -14.95 -7.15 22.55
N LYS A 127 -15.37 -7.87 23.60
CA LYS A 127 -14.67 -7.89 24.90
C LYS A 127 -13.74 -9.07 25.11
N ASP A 128 -13.96 -10.19 24.42
CA ASP A 128 -13.21 -11.42 24.65
C ASP A 128 -11.88 -11.45 23.87
N VAL A 129 -11.04 -10.45 24.14
CA VAL A 129 -9.73 -10.25 23.51
C VAL A 129 -8.63 -10.36 24.55
N ASP A 130 -7.72 -11.31 24.35
CA ASP A 130 -6.50 -11.44 25.12
C ASP A 130 -5.38 -10.65 24.42
N PHE A 131 -4.73 -9.73 25.13
CA PHE A 131 -3.61 -8.97 24.58
C PHE A 131 -2.29 -9.71 24.75
N LEU A 132 -1.60 -9.95 23.64
CA LEU A 132 -0.28 -10.54 23.63
C LEU A 132 0.80 -9.46 23.62
N ALA A 133 1.88 -9.71 24.36
CA ALA A 133 3.09 -8.92 24.20
C ALA A 133 3.58 -9.03 22.76
N TYR A 134 3.82 -7.88 22.13
CA TYR A 134 4.40 -7.87 20.80
C TYR A 134 5.83 -8.41 20.88
N PRO A 135 6.21 -9.47 20.13
CA PRO A 135 7.54 -10.09 20.23
C PRO A 135 8.69 -9.18 19.74
N GLY A 136 8.38 -7.97 19.28
CA GLY A 136 9.35 -6.93 18.98
C GLY A 136 9.76 -6.86 17.51
N GLN A 137 9.49 -5.71 16.90
CA GLN A 137 10.49 -4.78 16.37
C GLN A 137 10.04 -3.36 16.72
N THR A 138 10.83 -2.65 17.52
CA THR A 138 10.70 -1.21 17.74
C THR A 138 10.71 -0.50 16.39
N LEU A 139 9.99 0.63 16.27
CA LEU A 139 9.89 1.48 15.07
C LEU A 139 11.25 1.74 14.35
N ALA A 140 12.36 1.63 15.09
CA ALA A 140 13.74 1.69 14.60
C ALA A 140 14.09 0.70 13.49
N ASN A 141 13.37 -0.42 13.33
CA ASN A 141 13.63 -1.41 12.26
C ASN A 141 12.69 -1.26 11.05
N LEU A 142 11.65 -0.44 11.12
CA LEU A 142 10.84 -0.07 9.95
C LEU A 142 11.57 0.92 9.02
N THR A 143 12.68 1.51 9.47
CA THR A 143 13.74 1.86 8.53
C THR A 143 14.39 0.56 8.06
N SER A 144 13.73 -0.13 7.14
CA SER A 144 14.44 -0.96 6.21
C SER A 144 15.38 -0.01 5.47
N ARG A 145 16.61 0.14 5.99
CA ARG A 145 17.71 0.50 5.13
C ARG A 145 17.65 -0.57 4.05
N CYS A 146 17.25 -0.19 2.84
CA CYS A 146 17.66 -0.94 1.67
C CYS A 146 19.17 -1.09 1.85
N ASN A 147 19.63 -2.29 2.21
CA ASN A 147 21.04 -2.64 2.04
C ASN A 147 21.21 -2.68 0.53
N VAL A 148 21.37 -1.49 -0.05
CA VAL A 148 21.72 -1.32 -1.43
C VAL A 148 23.08 -1.99 -1.51
N SER A 149 23.09 -3.18 -2.12
CA SER A 149 24.32 -3.94 -2.37
C SER A 149 25.39 -2.97 -2.89
N PHE A 150 26.65 -3.18 -2.53
CA PHE A 150 27.76 -2.37 -3.03
C PHE A 150 27.69 -2.21 -4.56
N GLY A 151 27.27 -3.26 -5.28
CA GLY A 151 27.02 -3.23 -6.72
C GLY A 151 25.93 -2.24 -7.16
N HIS A 152 24.90 -2.01 -6.35
CA HIS A 152 23.83 -1.04 -6.64
C HIS A 152 24.30 0.40 -6.39
N ARG A 153 25.23 0.64 -5.46
CA ARG A 153 25.87 1.96 -5.28
C ARG A 153 26.80 2.29 -6.43
N VAL A 154 27.62 1.33 -6.88
CA VAL A 154 28.46 1.48 -8.06
C VAL A 154 27.60 1.70 -9.32
N LYS A 155 26.51 0.93 -9.47
CA LYS A 155 25.55 1.11 -10.57
C LYS A 155 24.93 2.52 -10.56
N GLN A 156 24.56 3.04 -9.38
CA GLN A 156 24.05 4.41 -9.27
C GLN A 156 25.10 5.47 -9.61
N LEU A 157 26.37 5.27 -9.24
CA LEU A 157 27.45 6.18 -9.62
C LEU A 157 27.67 6.19 -11.14
N VAL A 158 27.69 5.01 -11.78
CA VAL A 158 27.82 4.90 -13.24
C VAL A 158 26.64 5.57 -13.95
N ILE A 159 25.42 5.31 -13.50
CA ILE A 159 24.20 5.95 -14.04
C ILE A 159 24.27 7.48 -13.86
N ASN A 160 24.68 7.98 -12.69
CA ASN A 160 24.75 9.42 -12.45
C ASN A 160 25.82 10.12 -13.31
N ILE A 161 26.96 9.46 -13.55
CA ILE A 161 28.02 9.99 -14.43
C ILE A 161 27.54 9.98 -15.88
N TRP A 162 26.93 8.88 -16.33
CA TRP A 162 26.35 8.78 -17.67
C TRP A 162 25.27 9.85 -17.89
N ASN A 163 24.40 10.04 -16.89
CA ASN A 163 23.29 10.97 -16.97
C ASN A 163 23.73 12.44 -17.01
N ASN A 164 24.82 12.79 -16.34
CA ASN A 164 25.33 14.16 -16.35
C ASN A 164 26.13 14.51 -17.62
N VAL A 165 26.70 13.53 -18.31
CA VAL A 165 27.58 13.77 -19.46
C VAL A 165 26.82 13.69 -20.79
N PHE A 166 25.85 12.79 -20.92
CA PHE A 166 25.22 12.49 -22.21
C PHE A 166 23.79 13.01 -22.39
N HIS A 167 23.26 13.77 -21.43
CA HIS A 167 21.88 14.31 -21.51
C HIS A 167 21.86 15.78 -21.90
N ARG A 168 20.92 16.14 -22.77
CA ARG A 168 20.52 17.51 -23.05
C ARG A 168 19.14 17.77 -22.45
N LYS A 169 18.86 19.03 -22.11
CA LYS A 169 17.56 19.45 -21.52
C LYS A 169 16.35 19.18 -22.42
N GLN A 170 16.55 18.86 -23.70
CA GLN A 170 15.51 18.62 -24.69
C GLN A 170 15.36 17.15 -25.08
N ASP A 171 16.14 16.24 -24.48
CA ASP A 171 16.08 14.82 -24.82
C ASP A 171 14.76 14.21 -24.32
N ALA A 172 14.17 13.34 -25.12
CA ALA A 172 12.97 12.61 -24.77
C ALA A 172 13.27 11.53 -23.73
N PHE A 173 12.53 11.55 -22.63
CA PHE A 173 12.67 10.59 -21.54
C PHE A 173 11.84 9.34 -21.82
N ILE A 174 12.51 8.24 -22.16
CA ILE A 174 11.88 6.96 -22.51
C ILE A 174 12.24 5.95 -21.42
N ILE A 175 11.27 5.57 -20.59
CA ILE A 175 11.41 4.50 -19.61
C ILE A 175 10.53 3.32 -20.03
N ASN A 176 11.09 2.11 -19.96
CA ASN A 176 10.36 0.86 -20.17
C ASN A 176 9.50 0.93 -21.43
N SER A 177 10.13 1.16 -22.59
CA SER A 177 9.41 1.31 -23.87
C SER A 177 8.58 0.09 -24.26
N TYR A 178 8.82 -1.06 -23.62
CA TYR A 178 8.31 -2.38 -24.00
C TYR A 178 8.62 -2.77 -25.45
N LEU A 179 9.50 -2.01 -26.11
CA LEU A 179 10.00 -2.31 -27.44
C LEU A 179 11.10 -3.37 -27.35
N PRO A 180 11.26 -4.20 -28.39
CA PRO A 180 12.47 -4.96 -28.57
C PRO A 180 13.68 -4.01 -28.57
N LYS A 181 14.79 -4.39 -27.92
CA LYS A 181 15.98 -3.54 -27.74
C LYS A 181 16.50 -2.90 -29.03
N LYS A 182 16.33 -3.56 -30.18
CA LYS A 182 16.71 -3.04 -31.50
C LYS A 182 15.86 -1.84 -31.93
N GLU A 183 14.56 -1.91 -31.70
CA GLU A 183 13.62 -0.84 -32.02
C GLU A 183 13.77 0.33 -31.05
N GLU A 184 14.09 0.05 -29.78
CA GLU A 184 14.43 1.08 -28.81
C GLU A 184 15.71 1.84 -29.20
N LEU A 185 16.78 1.14 -29.60
CA LEU A 185 17.99 1.77 -30.13
C LEU A 185 17.70 2.62 -31.38
N LYS A 186 16.88 2.09 -32.30
CA LYS A 186 16.48 2.81 -33.51
C LYS A 186 15.68 4.08 -33.17
N LEU A 187 14.78 4.00 -32.20
CA LEU A 187 13.99 5.13 -31.69
C LEU A 187 14.90 6.21 -31.10
N GLN A 188 15.86 5.82 -30.26
CA GLN A 188 16.83 6.74 -29.65
C GLN A 188 17.69 7.43 -30.74
N LEU A 189 18.15 6.68 -31.75
CA LEU A 189 18.88 7.23 -32.89
C LEU A 189 18.04 8.19 -33.74
N LEU A 190 16.76 7.89 -33.98
CA LEU A 190 15.83 8.77 -34.68
C LEU A 190 15.60 10.08 -33.93
N LEU A 191 15.56 10.00 -32.61
CA LEU A 191 15.46 11.15 -31.71
C LEU A 191 16.81 11.90 -31.55
N LYS A 192 17.88 11.44 -32.22
CA LYS A 192 19.23 11.98 -32.15
C LYS A 192 19.77 12.06 -30.72
N GLN A 193 19.36 11.13 -29.87
CA GLN A 193 19.74 11.05 -28.48
C GLN A 193 20.34 9.67 -28.17
N ILE A 194 21.18 9.62 -27.14
CA ILE A 194 21.82 8.38 -26.69
C ILE A 194 20.87 7.70 -25.70
N PRO A 195 20.79 6.35 -25.68
CA PRO A 195 20.02 5.65 -24.66
C PRO A 195 20.42 6.10 -23.24
N GLN A 196 19.41 6.50 -22.48
CA GLN A 196 19.49 6.99 -21.11
C GLN A 196 19.24 5.85 -20.12
#